data_AF-A0A0D0DX11-F1
#
_entry.id   AF-A0A0D0DX11-F1
#
_cell.length_a   1.000
_cell.length_b   1.000
_cell.length_c   1.000
_cell.angle_alpha   90.00
_cell.angle_beta   90.00
_cell.angle_gamma   90.00
#
_symmetry.space_group_name_H-M   'P 1'
#
loop_
_entity.id
_entity.type
_entity.pdbx_description
1 polymer ?
#
loop_
_entity_poly.entity_id
_entity_poly.type
_entity_poly.pdbx_seq_one_letter_code
_entity_poly.pdbx_strand_id
1 'polypeptide(L)'
;MTKLRLKRTPAEKEERARRKAYKAARKRSRQDQKHAEEEHDSSDSGGGRFTGAPNSKKRRTGDASSSYFDDEDYGPPPPPASSSYKPDYDAIRAEMEEMRFREKMCEALEDDERLDGINSRFNDYAHIPERWGRSHSKHDKHDTLDPQDMDDVEYAEWIREGMWRKKHAREYEEQAQRQAAQAAQKAHEKQIKAETARLEKAASQREERRRMDRQMRRKEEYRQIYEQRWKELLDPLAQEDPLLTFADIPWPLFTGQPLSSHRSSSDHVLTLTVEEITAEAVSAFLLSDIDSLLPTTPNSSEIKRDRDKLKETLLRFHPDKFEGRLMRRVLAGDKDRVKEAVGQVARVLNILMKGKS
;
A
#
# COMPACT_ATOMS: atom_id res chain seq x y z
N MET A 1 -10.20 47.79 27.18
CA MET A 1 -8.83 47.44 26.74
C MET A 1 -8.88 47.03 25.28
N THR A 2 -8.24 47.78 24.39
CA THR A 2 -8.22 47.54 22.94
C THR A 2 -7.27 46.38 22.61
N LYS A 3 -7.77 45.32 21.98
CA LYS A 3 -6.95 44.16 21.58
C LYS A 3 -6.00 44.59 20.46
N LEU A 4 -4.70 44.62 20.76
CA LEU A 4 -3.64 44.83 19.76
C LEU A 4 -3.73 43.74 18.69
N ARG A 5 -4.04 44.13 17.46
CA ARG A 5 -3.95 43.24 16.29
C ARG A 5 -2.54 43.30 15.74
N LEU A 6 -1.70 42.35 16.14
CA LEU A 6 -0.39 42.19 15.49
C LEU A 6 -0.60 41.86 14.01
N LYS A 7 0.11 42.58 13.14
CA LYS A 7 0.13 42.29 11.71
C LYS A 7 0.81 40.93 11.51
N ARG A 8 0.16 40.04 10.75
CA ARG A 8 0.71 38.73 10.40
C ARG A 8 2.03 38.86 9.65
N THR A 9 2.98 37.97 9.96
CA THR A 9 4.27 37.89 9.26
C THR A 9 4.07 37.41 7.82
N PRO A 10 4.99 37.73 6.90
CA PRO A 10 4.94 37.24 5.52
C PRO A 10 4.84 35.71 5.43
N ALA A 11 5.59 34.98 6.26
CA ALA A 11 5.55 33.53 6.33
C ALA A 11 4.15 32.98 6.70
N GLU A 12 3.47 33.58 7.68
CA GLU A 12 2.12 33.18 8.08
C GLU A 12 1.09 33.46 6.96
N LYS A 13 1.32 34.49 6.13
CA LYS A 13 0.48 34.76 4.95
C LYS A 13 0.66 33.70 3.87
N GLU A 14 1.89 33.26 3.60
CA GLU A 14 2.19 32.22 2.62
C GLU A 14 1.63 30.85 3.04
N GLU A 15 1.81 30.47 4.30
CA GLU A 15 1.25 29.22 4.83
C GLU A 15 -0.28 29.23 4.74
N ARG A 16 -0.92 30.35 5.08
CA ARG A 16 -2.37 30.52 4.95
C ARG A 16 -2.81 30.50 3.48
N ALA A 17 -2.02 31.05 2.57
CA ALA A 17 -2.30 30.97 1.14
C ALA A 17 -2.21 29.53 0.62
N ARG A 18 -1.19 28.75 1.04
CA ARG A 18 -1.09 27.31 0.71
C ARG A 18 -2.27 26.52 1.28
N ARG A 19 -2.66 26.77 2.54
CA ARG A 19 -3.82 26.11 3.16
C ARG A 19 -5.14 26.50 2.49
N LYS A 20 -5.27 27.75 2.02
CA LYS A 20 -6.43 28.22 1.26
C LYS A 20 -6.46 27.61 -0.14
N ALA A 21 -5.33 27.50 -0.83
CA ALA A 21 -5.19 26.85 -2.13
C ALA A 21 -5.53 25.36 -2.05
N TYR A 22 -5.03 24.65 -1.03
CA TYR A 22 -5.37 23.24 -0.79
C TYR A 22 -6.87 23.04 -0.55
N LYS A 23 -7.49 23.89 0.29
CA LYS A 23 -8.94 23.85 0.52
C LYS A 23 -9.75 24.18 -0.75
N ALA A 24 -9.26 25.10 -1.58
CA ALA A 24 -9.91 25.44 -2.84
C ALA A 24 -9.81 24.30 -3.87
N ALA A 25 -8.63 23.67 -3.99
CA ALA A 25 -8.41 22.51 -4.85
C ALA A 25 -9.32 21.33 -4.44
N ARG A 26 -9.38 21.00 -3.15
CA ARG A 26 -10.29 19.97 -2.62
C ARG A 26 -11.77 20.30 -2.83
N LYS A 27 -12.13 21.59 -2.85
CA LYS A 27 -13.51 22.00 -3.13
C LYS A 27 -13.84 21.88 -4.62
N ARG A 28 -12.89 22.21 -5.51
CA ARG A 28 -13.03 22.01 -6.95
C ARG A 28 -13.15 20.54 -7.31
N SER A 29 -12.28 19.67 -6.78
CA SER A 29 -12.36 18.23 -7.04
C SER A 29 -13.71 17.62 -6.61
N ARG A 30 -14.27 18.08 -5.49
CA ARG A 30 -15.62 17.68 -5.04
C ARG A 30 -16.74 18.23 -5.91
N GLN A 31 -16.55 19.39 -6.54
CA GLN A 31 -17.52 19.98 -7.43
C GLN A 31 -17.47 19.29 -8.81
N ASP A 32 -16.28 18.95 -9.28
CA ASP A 32 -16.06 18.21 -10.52
C ASP A 32 -16.62 16.79 -10.41
N GLN A 33 -16.43 16.10 -9.28
CA GLN A 33 -17.08 14.80 -9.01
C GLN A 33 -18.61 14.90 -9.08
N LYS A 34 -19.20 15.93 -8.49
CA LYS A 34 -20.66 16.13 -8.56
C LYS A 34 -21.15 16.42 -9.97
N HIS A 35 -20.39 17.19 -10.75
CA HIS A 35 -20.77 17.51 -12.12
C HIS A 35 -20.65 16.29 -13.04
N ALA A 36 -19.65 15.43 -12.80
CA ALA A 36 -19.51 14.16 -13.51
C ALA A 36 -20.65 13.18 -13.18
N GLU A 37 -21.11 13.14 -11.92
CA GLU A 37 -22.29 12.36 -11.53
C GLU A 37 -23.58 12.90 -12.17
N GLU A 38 -23.75 14.23 -12.26
CA GLU A 38 -24.93 14.85 -12.90
C GLU A 38 -24.95 14.69 -14.44
N GLU A 39 -23.80 14.64 -15.11
CA GLU A 39 -23.75 14.42 -16.58
C GLU A 39 -24.04 12.96 -16.98
N HIS A 40 -23.77 12.00 -16.09
CA HIS A 40 -23.96 10.58 -16.40
C HIS A 40 -25.43 10.11 -16.24
N ASP A 41 -26.27 10.87 -15.53
CA ASP A 41 -27.68 10.54 -15.27
C ASP A 41 -28.65 11.17 -16.30
N SER A 42 -28.14 11.86 -17.33
CA SER A 42 -28.95 12.58 -18.33
C SER A 42 -29.22 11.79 -19.62
N SER A 43 -28.79 10.52 -19.75
CA SER A 43 -28.89 9.79 -21.03
C SER A 43 -29.87 8.63 -21.07
N ASP A 44 -30.53 8.27 -19.95
CA ASP A 44 -31.51 7.19 -19.97
C ASP A 44 -32.70 7.43 -19.03
N SER A 45 -33.73 8.12 -19.53
CA SER A 45 -35.14 7.76 -19.30
C SER A 45 -36.08 8.81 -19.89
N GLY A 46 -36.65 8.46 -21.04
CA GLY A 46 -37.95 8.99 -21.41
C GLY A 46 -39.02 8.52 -20.42
N GLY A 47 -39.82 9.46 -19.92
CA GLY A 47 -41.18 9.18 -19.47
C GLY A 47 -41.36 8.85 -17.98
N GLY A 48 -41.44 9.88 -17.14
CA GLY A 48 -41.93 9.73 -15.77
C GLY A 48 -42.29 11.07 -15.15
N ARG A 49 -43.47 11.61 -15.50
CA ARG A 49 -44.04 12.79 -14.81
C ARG A 49 -44.34 12.43 -13.35
N PHE A 50 -43.47 12.82 -12.43
CA PHE A 50 -43.82 12.87 -11.01
C PHE A 50 -43.65 14.28 -10.47
N THR A 51 -44.78 14.96 -10.35
CA THR A 51 -44.95 16.24 -9.65
C THR A 51 -44.80 16.00 -8.14
N GLY A 52 -43.74 16.52 -7.53
CA GLY A 52 -43.51 16.37 -6.08
C GLY A 52 -42.72 17.55 -5.50
N ALA A 53 -43.41 18.34 -4.68
CA ALA A 53 -43.05 19.63 -4.08
C ALA A 53 -41.65 19.77 -3.39
N PRO A 54 -41.12 21.01 -3.31
CA PRO A 54 -39.88 21.33 -2.60
C PRO A 54 -40.15 21.57 -1.11
N ASN A 55 -39.43 20.90 -0.20
CA ASN A 55 -39.60 21.14 1.23
C ASN A 55 -38.32 21.44 2.01
N SER A 56 -38.36 22.62 2.62
CA SER A 56 -37.76 23.03 3.89
C SER A 56 -36.25 23.30 3.98
N LYS A 57 -35.96 24.60 3.78
CA LYS A 57 -35.04 25.37 4.63
C LYS A 57 -35.21 24.98 6.11
N LYS A 58 -34.15 24.54 6.78
CA LYS A 58 -34.08 24.59 8.24
C LYS A 58 -32.88 25.42 8.68
N ARG A 59 -33.15 26.72 8.84
CA ARG A 59 -32.41 27.61 9.72
C ARG A 59 -32.55 27.10 11.15
N ARG A 60 -31.45 27.04 11.92
CA ARG A 60 -31.52 27.10 13.39
C ARG A 60 -30.41 28.02 13.90
N THR A 61 -30.87 29.19 14.32
CA THR A 61 -30.24 30.17 15.20
C THR A 61 -30.48 29.76 16.65
N GLY A 62 -29.45 29.94 17.50
CA GLY A 62 -29.50 30.27 18.93
C GLY A 62 -30.10 29.25 19.91
N ASP A 63 -29.37 28.91 20.97
CA ASP A 63 -29.67 29.47 22.29
C ASP A 63 -28.54 29.20 23.29
N ALA A 64 -28.33 30.16 24.17
CA ALA A 64 -27.30 30.22 25.20
C ALA A 64 -27.90 29.86 26.56
N SER A 65 -27.32 28.87 27.23
CA SER A 65 -27.48 28.57 28.66
C SER A 65 -26.22 27.77 29.02
N SER A 66 -25.19 28.34 29.66
CA SER A 66 -25.11 28.85 31.03
C SER A 66 -25.49 27.81 32.09
N SER A 67 -24.58 26.86 32.35
CA SER A 67 -24.37 26.35 33.71
C SER A 67 -22.89 26.08 33.96
N TYR A 68 -22.34 26.86 34.87
CA TYR A 68 -21.12 26.64 35.63
C TYR A 68 -21.12 25.26 36.31
N PHE A 69 -20.24 24.35 35.89
CA PHE A 69 -19.72 23.15 36.59
C PHE A 69 -18.59 22.65 35.68
N ASP A 70 -17.44 22.15 36.10
CA ASP A 70 -16.65 22.11 37.32
C ASP A 70 -15.31 21.52 36.81
N ASP A 71 -14.19 21.97 37.36
CA ASP A 71 -12.84 21.62 36.93
C ASP A 71 -12.58 20.11 37.05
N GLU A 72 -12.41 19.38 35.93
CA GLU A 72 -11.41 18.33 35.75
C GLU A 72 -11.17 18.10 34.25
N ASP A 73 -9.93 18.35 33.81
CA ASP A 73 -9.46 18.42 32.41
C ASP A 73 -9.45 17.02 31.76
N TYR A 74 -10.64 16.49 31.46
CA TYR A 74 -10.87 15.33 30.61
C TYR A 74 -10.81 15.78 29.14
N GLY A 75 -9.93 15.16 28.35
CA GLY A 75 -9.76 15.43 26.92
C GLY A 75 -11.08 15.34 26.12
N PRO A 76 -11.12 15.97 24.93
CA PRO A 76 -12.34 16.11 24.15
C PRO A 76 -13.03 14.75 23.94
N PRO A 77 -14.33 14.63 24.28
CA PRO A 77 -15.05 13.38 24.13
C PRO A 77 -15.02 12.93 22.66
N PRO A 78 -14.83 11.63 22.37
CA PRO A 78 -14.87 11.13 21.02
C PRO A 78 -16.23 11.47 20.39
N PRO A 79 -16.28 11.87 19.11
CA PRO A 79 -17.54 12.17 18.44
C PRO A 79 -18.46 10.95 18.52
N PRO A 80 -19.78 11.16 18.67
CA PRO A 80 -20.74 10.07 18.78
C PRO A 80 -20.59 9.13 17.59
N ALA A 81 -20.38 7.85 17.89
CA ALA A 81 -20.25 6.79 16.89
C ALA A 81 -21.51 6.77 16.01
N SER A 82 -21.38 7.32 14.81
CA SER A 82 -22.39 7.25 13.76
C SER A 82 -22.39 5.84 13.19
N SER A 83 -23.08 4.96 13.92
CA SER A 83 -23.30 3.53 13.64
C SER A 83 -24.26 3.28 12.47
N SER A 84 -24.05 3.96 11.33
CA SER A 84 -24.76 3.62 10.09
C SER A 84 -23.99 4.04 8.84
N TYR A 85 -22.66 3.94 8.85
CA TYR A 85 -21.89 4.00 7.61
C TYR A 85 -22.08 2.68 6.89
N LYS A 86 -23.22 2.52 6.19
CA LYS A 86 -23.32 1.51 5.14
C LYS A 86 -22.28 1.93 4.10
N PRO A 87 -21.22 1.13 3.86
CA PRO A 87 -20.30 1.42 2.78
C PRO A 87 -21.12 1.59 1.51
N ASP A 88 -20.90 2.70 0.81
CA ASP A 88 -21.56 2.94 -0.45
C ASP A 88 -20.95 1.97 -1.48
N TYR A 89 -21.59 0.81 -1.61
CA TYR A 89 -21.07 -0.30 -2.42
C TYR A 89 -20.98 0.08 -3.89
N ASP A 90 -21.79 1.05 -4.34
CA ASP A 90 -21.75 1.56 -5.71
C ASP A 90 -20.54 2.47 -5.90
N ALA A 91 -20.21 3.32 -4.93
CA ALA A 91 -18.97 4.10 -4.96
C ALA A 91 -17.71 3.22 -4.94
N ILE A 92 -17.70 2.14 -4.13
CA ILE A 92 -16.57 1.19 -4.10
C ILE A 92 -16.46 0.42 -5.42
N ARG A 93 -17.59 0.05 -6.03
CA ARG A 93 -17.60 -0.62 -7.34
C ARG A 93 -17.10 0.31 -8.45
N ALA A 94 -17.55 1.57 -8.45
CA ALA A 94 -17.10 2.58 -9.41
C ALA A 94 -15.60 2.87 -9.26
N GLU A 95 -15.07 2.95 -8.03
CA GLU A 95 -13.63 3.13 -7.80
C GLU A 95 -12.82 1.92 -8.28
N MET A 96 -13.33 0.69 -8.10
CA MET A 96 -12.69 -0.51 -8.63
C MET A 96 -12.75 -0.59 -10.16
N GLU A 97 -13.85 -0.17 -10.78
CA GLU A 97 -13.98 -0.10 -12.23
C GLU A 97 -13.10 1.01 -12.83
N GLU A 98 -13.00 2.16 -12.17
CA GLU A 98 -12.09 3.24 -12.56
C GLU A 98 -10.63 2.80 -12.44
N MET A 99 -10.26 2.06 -11.38
CA MET A 99 -8.92 1.48 -11.26
C MET A 99 -8.63 0.47 -12.36
N ARG A 100 -9.57 -0.44 -12.67
CA ARG A 100 -9.41 -1.38 -13.81
C ARG A 100 -9.33 -0.66 -15.15
N PHE A 101 -10.11 0.42 -15.32
CA PHE A 101 -10.08 1.23 -16.53
C PHE A 101 -8.73 1.94 -16.68
N ARG A 102 -8.19 2.52 -15.59
CA ARG A 102 -6.84 3.10 -15.59
C ARG A 102 -5.76 2.07 -15.85
N GLU A 103 -5.84 0.90 -15.22
CA GLU A 103 -4.88 -0.19 -15.43
C GLU A 103 -4.90 -0.64 -16.90
N LYS A 104 -6.09 -0.82 -17.48
CA LYS A 104 -6.27 -1.15 -18.90
C LYS A 104 -5.75 -0.06 -19.84
N MET A 105 -5.90 1.22 -19.48
CA MET A 105 -5.35 2.34 -20.26
C MET A 105 -3.81 2.42 -20.14
N CYS A 106 -3.24 2.10 -18.97
CA CYS A 106 -1.80 2.00 -18.80
C CYS A 106 -1.23 0.82 -19.60
N GLU A 107 -1.86 -0.35 -19.55
CA GLU A 107 -1.47 -1.53 -20.33
C GLU A 107 -1.54 -1.27 -21.84
N ALA A 108 -2.59 -0.58 -22.30
CA ALA A 108 -2.71 -0.18 -23.71
C ALA A 108 -1.61 0.80 -24.17
N LEU A 109 -1.13 1.67 -23.29
CA LEU A 109 -0.01 2.59 -23.60
C LEU A 109 1.36 1.91 -23.50
N GLU A 110 1.50 0.88 -22.65
CA GLU A 110 2.72 0.08 -22.53
C GLU A 110 2.92 -0.81 -23.76
N ASP A 111 1.84 -1.29 -24.38
CA ASP A 111 1.89 -2.06 -25.63
C ASP A 111 2.19 -1.17 -26.87
N ASP A 112 2.01 0.16 -26.78
CA ASP A 112 2.42 1.11 -27.83
C ASP A 112 3.94 1.37 -27.85
N GLU A 113 4.65 1.22 -26.72
CA GLU A 113 6.14 1.25 -26.72
C GLU A 113 6.73 0.06 -27.51
N ARG A 114 5.96 -1.02 -27.71
CA ARG A 114 6.33 -2.15 -28.56
C ARG A 114 6.31 -1.78 -30.05
N LEU A 115 5.46 -0.84 -30.47
CA LEU A 115 5.38 -0.41 -31.87
C LEU A 115 6.62 0.40 -32.28
N ASP A 116 7.18 1.24 -31.40
CA ASP A 116 8.46 1.92 -31.67
C ASP A 116 9.64 0.93 -31.79
N GLY A 117 9.61 -0.15 -31.01
CA GLY A 117 10.55 -1.26 -31.12
C GLY A 117 10.39 -2.07 -32.42
N ILE A 118 9.16 -2.32 -32.87
CA ILE A 118 8.88 -2.99 -34.14
C ILE A 118 9.25 -2.10 -35.33
N ASN A 119 9.00 -0.79 -35.24
CA ASN A 119 9.34 0.16 -36.30
C ASN A 119 10.87 0.34 -36.43
N SER A 120 11.61 0.36 -35.30
CA SER A 120 13.08 0.30 -35.31
C SER A 120 13.59 -0.99 -35.94
N ARG A 121 13.01 -2.13 -35.56
CA ARG A 121 13.42 -3.44 -36.08
C ARG A 121 13.06 -3.65 -37.56
N PHE A 122 11.98 -3.05 -38.06
CA PHE A 122 11.62 -3.05 -39.49
C PHE A 122 12.54 -2.12 -40.31
N ASN A 123 12.93 -0.98 -39.75
CA ASN A 123 13.91 -0.11 -40.37
C ASN A 123 15.31 -0.74 -40.44
N ASP A 124 15.67 -1.62 -39.50
CA ASP A 124 16.96 -2.34 -39.52
C ASP A 124 17.03 -3.43 -40.62
N TYR A 125 15.90 -4.05 -40.99
CA TYR A 125 15.86 -5.11 -42.01
C TYR A 125 15.61 -4.62 -43.43
N ALA A 126 15.00 -3.45 -43.57
CA ALA A 126 14.93 -2.77 -44.86
C ALA A 126 16.21 -1.95 -45.01
N HIS A 127 17.26 -2.55 -45.60
CA HIS A 127 18.39 -1.81 -46.17
C HIS A 127 17.87 -0.99 -47.37
N ILE A 128 17.02 -0.01 -47.10
CA ILE A 128 16.60 1.01 -48.04
C ILE A 128 17.90 1.73 -48.37
N PRO A 129 18.40 1.66 -49.61
CA PRO A 129 19.62 2.36 -50.01
C PRO A 129 19.54 3.80 -49.53
N GLU A 130 20.63 4.36 -48.98
CA GLU A 130 20.63 5.70 -48.34
C GLU A 130 19.93 6.77 -49.19
N ARG A 131 19.98 6.67 -50.52
CA ARG A 131 19.28 7.55 -51.46
C ARG A 131 17.75 7.61 -51.28
N TRP A 132 17.11 6.61 -50.67
CA TRP A 132 15.65 6.50 -50.50
C TRP A 132 15.20 6.62 -49.04
N GLY A 133 16.11 6.42 -48.08
CA GLY A 133 15.83 6.69 -46.68
C GLY A 133 15.95 8.18 -46.40
N ARG A 134 14.86 8.85 -46.04
CA ARG A 134 14.91 10.20 -45.43
C ARG A 134 15.59 10.11 -44.07
N SER A 135 16.91 9.92 -44.05
CA SER A 135 17.71 10.13 -42.85
C SER A 135 17.78 11.63 -42.61
N HIS A 136 16.84 12.12 -41.81
CA HIS A 136 16.71 13.52 -41.40
C HIS A 136 17.87 14.02 -40.50
N SER A 137 18.99 13.29 -40.43
CA SER A 137 20.13 13.59 -39.57
C SER A 137 21.42 13.96 -40.32
N LYS A 138 21.33 14.38 -41.61
CA LYS A 138 22.47 14.94 -42.36
C LYS A 138 22.48 16.48 -42.42
N HIS A 139 21.46 17.19 -41.91
CA HIS A 139 21.40 18.66 -42.02
C HIS A 139 22.50 19.40 -41.25
N ASP A 140 23.17 18.76 -40.27
CA ASP A 140 24.23 19.39 -39.48
C ASP A 140 25.63 19.27 -40.11
N LYS A 141 25.83 18.45 -41.15
CA LYS A 141 27.14 18.28 -41.82
C LYS A 141 27.34 19.21 -43.01
N HIS A 142 26.31 19.91 -43.46
CA HIS A 142 26.35 20.74 -44.68
C HIS A 142 27.26 21.98 -44.56
N ASP A 143 27.57 22.41 -43.33
CA ASP A 143 28.37 23.62 -43.07
C ASP A 143 29.88 23.33 -42.94
N THR A 144 30.29 22.05 -42.97
CA THR A 144 31.70 21.63 -42.80
C THR A 144 32.29 20.89 -44.00
N LEU A 145 31.52 20.69 -45.07
CA LEU A 145 32.01 20.05 -46.30
C LEU A 145 32.68 21.09 -47.20
N ASP A 146 33.92 20.79 -47.61
CA ASP A 146 34.69 21.66 -48.49
C ASP A 146 34.09 21.60 -49.91
N PRO A 147 33.67 22.73 -50.52
CA PRO A 147 32.95 22.71 -51.80
C PRO A 147 33.71 22.11 -52.99
N GLN A 148 35.01 21.88 -52.88
CA GLN A 148 35.85 21.29 -53.93
C GLN A 148 35.72 19.77 -54.05
N ASP A 149 35.26 19.11 -52.98
CA ASP A 149 35.11 17.65 -52.93
C ASP A 149 33.67 17.19 -53.21
N MET A 150 32.74 18.13 -53.44
CA MET A 150 31.33 17.84 -53.73
C MET A 150 31.13 17.61 -55.23
N ASP A 151 30.26 16.66 -55.58
CA ASP A 151 29.86 16.51 -56.98
C ASP A 151 28.99 17.71 -57.44
N ASP A 152 28.90 17.93 -58.76
CA ASP A 152 28.19 19.09 -59.30
C ASP A 152 26.70 19.14 -58.90
N VAL A 153 26.10 17.99 -58.60
CA VAL A 153 24.68 17.86 -58.22
C VAL A 153 24.49 18.24 -56.76
N GLU A 154 25.33 17.70 -55.88
CA GLU A 154 25.42 18.03 -54.46
C GLU A 154 25.78 19.50 -54.27
N TYR A 155 26.70 20.05 -55.08
CA TYR A 155 27.05 21.47 -55.05
C TYR A 155 25.85 22.36 -55.43
N ALA A 156 25.08 21.97 -56.45
CA ALA A 156 23.88 22.70 -56.86
C ALA A 156 22.79 22.67 -55.77
N GLU A 157 22.64 21.55 -55.07
CA GLU A 157 21.75 21.43 -53.92
C GLU A 157 22.24 22.25 -52.72
N TRP A 158 23.55 22.24 -52.45
CA TRP A 158 24.19 23.06 -51.42
C TRP A 158 23.97 24.55 -51.65
N ILE A 159 24.13 25.04 -52.89
CA ILE A 159 23.84 26.43 -53.24
C ILE A 159 22.34 26.74 -53.06
N ARG A 160 21.45 25.83 -53.48
CA ARG A 160 19.99 26.01 -53.34
C ARG A 160 19.56 26.06 -51.88
N GLU A 161 20.08 25.16 -51.05
CA GLU A 161 19.86 25.14 -49.61
C GLU A 161 20.46 26.37 -48.94
N GLY A 162 21.69 26.75 -49.29
CA GLY A 162 22.35 27.94 -48.75
C GLY A 162 21.60 29.23 -49.08
N MET A 163 21.08 29.37 -50.29
CA MET A 163 20.22 30.48 -50.69
C MET A 163 18.86 30.45 -49.98
N TRP A 164 18.29 29.26 -49.76
CA TRP A 164 17.05 29.09 -49.01
C TRP A 164 17.22 29.46 -47.52
N ARG A 165 18.31 29.01 -46.87
CA ARG A 165 18.69 29.39 -45.50
C ARG A 165 18.90 30.89 -45.37
N LYS A 166 19.58 31.53 -46.33
CA LYS A 166 19.74 33.00 -46.34
C LYS A 166 18.40 33.73 -46.47
N LYS A 167 17.46 33.22 -47.27
CA LYS A 167 16.13 33.82 -47.46
C LYS A 167 15.19 33.58 -46.28
N HIS A 168 15.32 32.45 -45.60
CA HIS A 168 14.47 32.03 -44.47
C HIS A 168 15.23 32.01 -43.13
N ALA A 169 16.34 32.76 -43.02
CA ALA A 169 17.19 32.77 -41.84
C ALA A 169 16.39 33.10 -40.56
N ARG A 170 15.47 34.06 -40.67
CA ARG A 170 14.57 34.46 -39.59
C ARG A 170 13.60 33.35 -39.18
N GLU A 171 13.09 32.58 -40.13
CA GLU A 171 12.17 31.47 -39.85
C GLU A 171 12.92 30.31 -39.17
N TYR A 172 14.16 30.05 -39.61
CA TYR A 172 15.03 29.05 -39.00
C TYR A 172 15.40 29.41 -37.55
N GLU A 173 15.75 30.67 -37.29
CA GLU A 173 16.00 31.17 -35.93
C GLU A 173 14.77 31.04 -35.04
N GLU A 174 13.58 31.37 -35.55
CA GLU A 174 12.33 31.21 -34.80
C GLU A 174 12.02 29.73 -34.52
N GLN A 175 12.25 28.85 -35.50
CA GLN A 175 12.06 27.42 -35.34
C GLN A 175 13.05 26.82 -34.33
N ALA A 176 14.32 27.24 -34.38
CA ALA A 176 15.34 26.85 -33.40
C ALA A 176 14.99 27.34 -31.99
N GLN A 177 14.50 28.58 -31.84
CA GLN A 177 14.03 29.10 -30.55
C GLN A 177 12.83 28.32 -30.01
N ARG A 178 11.86 27.97 -30.87
CA ARG A 178 10.70 27.14 -30.48
C ARG A 178 11.13 25.75 -30.05
N GLN A 179 12.05 25.11 -30.78
CA GLN A 179 12.59 23.80 -30.42
C GLN A 179 13.36 23.86 -29.09
N ALA A 180 14.22 24.87 -28.91
CA ALA A 180 14.95 25.08 -27.65
C ALA A 180 14.00 25.31 -26.47
N ALA A 181 12.93 26.10 -26.65
CA ALA A 181 11.92 26.32 -25.62
C ALA A 181 11.15 25.04 -25.27
N GLN A 182 10.76 24.24 -26.26
CA GLN A 182 10.10 22.94 -26.02
C GLN A 182 11.04 21.94 -25.34
N ALA A 183 12.32 21.90 -25.76
CA ALA A 183 13.32 21.05 -25.13
C ALA A 183 13.55 21.45 -23.68
N ALA A 184 13.59 22.75 -23.37
CA ALA A 184 13.69 23.26 -22.01
C ALA A 184 12.45 22.90 -21.16
N GLN A 185 11.24 23.01 -21.71
CA GLN A 185 10.01 22.59 -21.03
C GLN A 185 10.00 21.09 -20.73
N LYS A 186 10.33 20.25 -21.73
CA LYS A 186 10.43 18.79 -21.55
C LYS A 186 11.50 18.41 -20.54
N ALA A 187 12.64 19.10 -20.54
CA ALA A 187 13.71 18.87 -19.55
C ALA A 187 13.24 19.19 -18.13
N HIS A 188 12.53 20.31 -17.94
CA HIS A 188 11.98 20.69 -16.65
C HIS A 188 10.87 19.73 -16.16
N GLU A 189 9.96 19.33 -17.05
CA GLU A 189 8.94 18.32 -16.73
C GLU A 189 9.57 16.99 -16.35
N LYS A 190 10.60 16.55 -17.09
CA LYS A 190 11.35 15.32 -16.78
C LYS A 190 12.04 15.41 -15.41
N GLN A 191 12.56 16.58 -15.04
CA GLN A 191 13.15 16.80 -13.71
C GLN A 191 12.09 16.70 -12.60
N ILE A 192 10.92 17.33 -12.77
CA ILE A 192 9.81 17.23 -11.81
C ILE A 192 9.31 15.78 -11.71
N LYS A 193 9.15 15.09 -12.84
CA LYS A 193 8.72 13.69 -12.88
C LYS A 193 9.74 12.78 -12.18
N ALA A 194 11.03 13.01 -12.38
CA ALA A 194 12.08 12.25 -11.69
C ALA A 194 12.10 12.52 -10.18
N GLU A 195 11.90 13.77 -9.74
CA GLU A 195 11.82 14.12 -8.32
C GLU A 195 10.60 13.48 -7.64
N THR A 196 9.43 13.56 -8.28
CA THR A 196 8.19 12.96 -7.77
C THR A 196 8.28 11.44 -7.72
N ALA A 197 8.80 10.78 -8.76
CA ALA A 197 9.02 9.34 -8.76
C ALA A 197 10.00 8.89 -7.67
N ARG A 198 11.06 9.69 -7.40
CA ARG A 198 12.00 9.40 -6.29
C ARG A 198 11.32 9.50 -4.93
N LEU A 199 10.47 10.51 -4.74
CA LEU A 199 9.74 10.72 -3.49
C LEU A 199 8.67 9.63 -3.27
N GLU A 200 7.96 9.23 -4.32
CA GLU A 200 6.99 8.15 -4.30
C GLU A 200 7.64 6.79 -3.99
N LYS A 201 8.77 6.47 -4.64
CA LYS A 201 9.53 5.25 -4.35
C LYS A 201 9.99 5.20 -2.89
N ALA A 202 10.43 6.33 -2.33
CA ALA A 202 10.81 6.42 -0.92
C ALA A 202 9.59 6.25 0.03
N ALA A 203 8.42 6.79 -0.35
CA ALA A 203 7.19 6.61 0.40
C ALA A 203 6.72 5.15 0.40
N SER A 204 6.73 4.49 -0.76
CA SER A 204 6.36 3.07 -0.89
C SER A 204 7.24 2.16 -0.03
N GLN A 205 8.58 2.32 -0.12
CA GLN A 205 9.51 1.56 0.73
C GLN A 205 9.28 1.78 2.23
N ARG A 206 8.91 3.01 2.64
CA ARG A 206 8.59 3.31 4.04
C ARG A 206 7.29 2.62 4.46
N GLU A 207 6.29 2.55 3.60
CA GLU A 207 5.05 1.84 3.89
C GLU A 207 5.26 0.34 4.03
N GLU A 208 6.03 -0.26 3.11
CA GLU A 208 6.37 -1.69 3.16
C GLU A 208 7.09 -2.02 4.47
N ARG A 209 8.11 -1.23 4.85
CA ARG A 209 8.79 -1.38 6.16
C ARG A 209 7.80 -1.30 7.32
N ARG A 210 6.89 -0.32 7.31
CA ARG A 210 5.85 -0.21 8.35
C ARG A 210 4.86 -1.37 8.35
N ARG A 211 4.54 -1.96 7.20
CA ARG A 211 3.68 -3.17 7.11
C ARG A 211 4.41 -4.37 7.73
N MET A 212 5.67 -4.58 7.36
CA MET A 212 6.51 -5.63 7.94
C MET A 212 6.69 -5.46 9.45
N ASP A 213 7.05 -4.25 9.91
CA ASP A 213 7.21 -3.96 11.34
C ASP A 213 5.94 -4.23 12.13
N ARG A 214 4.76 -3.88 11.60
CA ARG A 214 3.48 -4.16 12.24
C ARG A 214 3.20 -5.65 12.32
N GLN A 215 3.51 -6.42 11.27
CA GLN A 215 3.38 -7.87 11.31
C GLN A 215 4.33 -8.50 12.33
N MET A 216 5.58 -8.04 12.38
CA MET A 216 6.57 -8.51 13.35
C MET A 216 6.15 -8.21 14.79
N ARG A 217 5.66 -6.99 15.06
CA ARG A 217 5.12 -6.61 16.38
C ARG A 217 3.95 -7.50 16.80
N ARG A 218 3.01 -7.78 15.90
CA ARG A 218 1.88 -8.68 16.18
C ARG A 218 2.35 -10.10 16.51
N LYS A 219 3.34 -10.62 15.79
CA LYS A 219 3.92 -11.94 16.07
C LYS A 219 4.58 -11.98 17.45
N GLU A 220 5.30 -10.91 17.81
CA GLU A 220 5.96 -10.80 19.11
C GLU A 220 4.96 -10.67 20.27
N GLU A 221 3.95 -9.82 20.14
CA GLU A 221 2.84 -9.71 21.09
C GLU A 221 2.16 -11.07 21.31
N TYR A 222 1.93 -11.82 20.22
CA TYR A 222 1.34 -13.14 20.30
C TYR A 222 2.24 -14.15 21.05
N ARG A 223 3.56 -14.09 20.84
CA ARG A 223 4.53 -14.91 21.60
C ARG A 223 4.55 -14.55 23.09
N GLN A 224 4.45 -13.27 23.43
CA GLN A 224 4.38 -12.83 24.82
C GLN A 224 3.11 -13.36 25.50
N ILE A 225 1.97 -13.30 24.81
CA ILE A 225 0.71 -13.87 25.30
C ILE A 225 0.83 -15.39 25.48
N TYR A 226 1.44 -16.10 24.53
CA TYR A 226 1.71 -17.54 24.63
C TYR A 226 2.55 -17.88 25.87
N GLU A 227 3.65 -17.17 26.10
CA GLU A 227 4.51 -17.39 27.28
C GLU A 227 3.80 -17.01 28.59
N GLN A 228 3.03 -15.92 28.59
CA GLN A 228 2.24 -15.52 29.76
C GLN A 228 1.20 -16.58 30.13
N ARG A 229 0.42 -17.07 29.15
CA ARG A 229 -0.57 -18.12 29.40
C ARG A 229 0.08 -19.41 29.88
N TRP A 230 1.24 -19.77 29.35
CA TRP A 230 2.00 -20.91 29.87
C TRP A 230 2.41 -20.73 31.33
N LYS A 231 2.84 -19.53 31.72
CA LYS A 231 3.16 -19.22 33.12
C LYS A 231 1.92 -19.33 34.02
N GLU A 232 0.79 -18.76 33.59
CA GLU A 232 -0.49 -18.82 34.30
C GLU A 232 -0.96 -20.28 34.47
N LEU A 233 -0.87 -21.11 33.42
CA LEU A 233 -1.27 -22.52 33.48
C LEU A 233 -0.37 -23.38 34.39
N LEU A 234 0.92 -23.04 34.49
CA LEU A 234 1.89 -23.76 35.31
C LEU A 234 1.96 -23.26 36.75
N ASP A 235 1.34 -22.12 37.06
CA ASP A 235 1.29 -21.58 38.42
C ASP A 235 0.48 -22.52 39.33
N PRO A 236 1.07 -23.05 40.42
CA PRO A 236 0.33 -23.88 41.37
C PRO A 236 -0.82 -23.14 42.04
N LEU A 237 -0.77 -21.80 42.15
CA LEU A 237 -1.86 -21.01 42.74
C LEU A 237 -3.09 -20.96 41.83
N ALA A 238 -2.88 -21.06 40.52
CA ALA A 238 -3.93 -21.13 39.52
C ALA A 238 -4.59 -22.52 39.43
N GLN A 239 -4.26 -23.48 40.31
CA GLN A 239 -4.87 -24.82 40.29
C GLN A 239 -6.34 -24.83 40.74
N GLU A 240 -6.82 -23.77 41.40
CA GLU A 240 -8.23 -23.62 41.80
C GLU A 240 -9.12 -23.03 40.69
N ASP A 241 -8.54 -22.69 39.53
CA ASP A 241 -9.23 -22.02 38.43
C ASP A 241 -10.26 -22.90 37.70
N PRO A 242 -11.19 -22.27 36.95
CA PRO A 242 -12.22 -22.94 36.15
C PRO A 242 -11.69 -24.00 35.18
N LEU A 243 -12.58 -24.93 34.83
CA LEU A 243 -12.33 -25.99 33.87
C LEU A 243 -11.78 -25.41 32.56
N LEU A 244 -10.59 -25.88 32.15
CA LEU A 244 -9.92 -25.44 30.94
C LEU A 244 -10.62 -26.03 29.71
N THR A 245 -10.87 -25.20 28.71
CA THR A 245 -11.35 -25.62 27.40
C THR A 245 -10.19 -25.81 26.43
N PHE A 246 -10.46 -26.41 25.27
CA PHE A 246 -9.47 -26.56 24.19
C PHE A 246 -8.84 -25.22 23.74
N ALA A 247 -9.59 -24.11 23.81
CA ALA A 247 -9.14 -22.78 23.38
C ALA A 247 -8.26 -22.05 24.42
N ASP A 248 -8.30 -22.48 25.69
CA ASP A 248 -7.51 -21.88 26.76
C ASP A 248 -6.06 -22.34 26.73
N ILE A 249 -5.80 -23.50 26.13
CA ILE A 249 -4.45 -24.05 25.96
C ILE A 249 -3.68 -23.21 24.92
N PRO A 250 -2.51 -22.63 25.28
CA PRO A 250 -1.70 -21.85 24.36
C PRO A 250 -1.00 -22.76 23.34
N TRP A 251 -1.67 -23.05 22.23
CA TRP A 251 -1.11 -23.82 21.12
C TRP A 251 -0.01 -23.03 20.39
N PRO A 252 1.08 -23.67 19.91
CA PRO A 252 2.20 -22.99 19.25
C PRO A 252 1.86 -22.64 17.79
N LEU A 253 0.82 -21.83 17.59
CA LEU A 253 0.27 -21.44 16.29
C LEU A 253 -0.11 -19.97 16.32
N PHE A 254 0.06 -19.22 15.23
CA PHE A 254 -0.45 -17.85 15.14
C PHE A 254 -1.97 -17.88 14.92
N THR A 255 -2.77 -18.03 15.98
CA THR A 255 -4.22 -17.87 15.85
C THR A 255 -4.52 -16.42 15.53
N GLY A 256 -5.12 -16.17 14.36
CA GLY A 256 -5.20 -14.85 13.72
C GLY A 256 -5.90 -13.72 14.49
N GLN A 257 -6.38 -13.90 15.72
CA GLN A 257 -6.91 -12.82 16.54
C GLN A 257 -6.64 -13.03 18.03
N PRO A 258 -6.39 -11.95 18.79
CA PRO A 258 -6.43 -12.01 20.24
C PRO A 258 -7.87 -12.39 20.63
N LEU A 259 -8.02 -13.46 21.41
CA LEU A 259 -9.25 -13.84 22.13
C LEU A 259 -9.55 -12.81 23.25
N SER A 260 -9.55 -11.52 22.89
CA SER A 260 -9.94 -10.44 23.76
C SER A 260 -11.41 -10.64 24.11
N SER A 261 -11.64 -10.78 25.41
CA SER A 261 -12.87 -11.11 26.12
C SER A 261 -14.08 -10.18 25.85
N HIS A 262 -14.05 -9.28 24.87
CA HIS A 262 -15.21 -8.46 24.55
C HIS A 262 -16.08 -9.10 23.46
N ARG A 263 -16.94 -9.98 23.97
CA ARG A 263 -18.22 -10.42 23.40
C ARG A 263 -18.94 -9.27 22.69
N SER A 264 -19.02 -9.37 21.36
CA SER A 264 -20.12 -8.92 20.48
C SER A 264 -19.55 -8.97 19.06
N SER A 265 -20.02 -9.77 18.10
CA SER A 265 -21.28 -10.49 17.95
C SER A 265 -21.04 -11.50 16.82
N SER A 266 -21.40 -12.77 17.06
CA SER A 266 -21.69 -13.84 16.10
C SER A 266 -20.90 -13.89 14.78
N ASP A 267 -19.98 -14.86 14.68
CA ASP A 267 -20.23 -16.10 13.91
C ASP A 267 -18.97 -16.73 13.27
N HIS A 268 -17.79 -16.20 13.58
CA HIS A 268 -16.53 -16.87 13.25
C HIS A 268 -15.66 -17.00 14.50
N VAL A 269 -16.12 -17.81 15.45
CA VAL A 269 -15.17 -18.47 16.36
C VAL A 269 -14.35 -19.36 15.45
N LEU A 270 -13.15 -18.92 15.10
CA LEU A 270 -12.16 -19.75 14.44
C LEU A 270 -11.82 -20.88 15.41
N THR A 271 -12.62 -21.94 15.36
CA THR A 271 -12.43 -23.13 16.15
C THR A 271 -11.17 -23.80 15.62
N LEU A 272 -10.04 -23.55 16.28
CA LEU A 272 -8.76 -24.14 15.93
C LEU A 272 -8.92 -25.65 15.79
N THR A 273 -8.86 -26.16 14.57
CA THR A 273 -9.00 -27.59 14.32
C THR A 273 -7.66 -28.29 14.58
N VAL A 274 -7.70 -29.58 14.90
CA VAL A 274 -6.47 -30.38 15.10
C VAL A 274 -5.63 -30.43 13.81
N GLU A 275 -6.30 -30.31 12.66
CA GLU A 275 -5.70 -30.33 11.32
C GLU A 275 -4.82 -29.11 11.03
N GLU A 276 -5.12 -27.96 11.64
CA GLU A 276 -4.33 -26.73 11.51
C GLU A 276 -2.95 -26.85 12.18
N ILE A 277 -2.75 -27.84 13.06
CA ILE A 277 -1.48 -28.15 13.71
C ILE A 277 -0.55 -28.85 12.71
N THR A 278 -0.03 -28.07 11.78
CA THR A 278 0.90 -28.48 10.73
C THR A 278 2.35 -28.16 11.10
N ALA A 279 3.31 -28.86 10.47
CA ALA A 279 4.73 -28.58 10.67
C ALA A 279 5.11 -27.16 10.25
N GLU A 280 4.52 -26.65 9.18
CA GLU A 280 4.74 -25.29 8.70
C GLU A 280 4.26 -24.27 9.74
N ALA A 281 3.03 -24.39 10.24
CA ALA A 281 2.47 -23.43 11.18
C ALA A 281 3.23 -23.42 12.53
N VAL A 282 3.59 -24.59 13.06
CA VAL A 282 4.40 -24.70 14.29
C VAL A 282 5.82 -24.16 14.07
N SER A 283 6.42 -24.45 12.92
CA SER A 283 7.75 -23.92 12.56
C SER A 283 7.72 -22.40 12.41
N ALA A 284 6.70 -21.85 11.75
CA ALA A 284 6.51 -20.42 11.62
C ALA A 284 6.36 -19.78 12.99
N PHE A 285 5.61 -20.36 13.91
CA PHE A 285 5.45 -19.82 15.26
C PHE A 285 6.76 -19.83 16.06
N LEU A 286 7.42 -20.98 16.17
CA LEU A 286 8.60 -21.15 17.03
C LEU A 286 9.90 -20.61 16.44
N LEU A 287 10.06 -20.69 15.12
CA LEU A 287 11.32 -20.45 14.42
C LEU A 287 11.36 -19.15 13.60
N SER A 288 10.25 -18.39 13.47
CA SER A 288 10.27 -17.07 12.79
C SER A 288 10.98 -15.98 13.61
N ASP A 289 12.11 -16.29 14.25
CA ASP A 289 12.89 -15.27 14.92
C ASP A 289 13.31 -14.19 13.93
N ILE A 290 13.05 -12.96 14.37
CA ILE A 290 13.35 -11.71 13.65
C ILE A 290 14.83 -11.68 13.23
N ASP A 291 15.70 -12.27 14.06
CA ASP A 291 17.14 -12.33 13.85
C ASP A 291 17.53 -13.14 12.60
N SER A 292 16.73 -14.13 12.19
CA SER A 292 17.00 -14.96 11.01
C SER A 292 16.74 -14.24 9.68
N LEU A 293 16.13 -13.05 9.70
CA LEU A 293 15.90 -12.23 8.51
C LEU A 293 17.12 -11.38 8.14
N LEU A 294 18.13 -11.28 9.01
CA LEU A 294 19.43 -10.78 8.62
C LEU A 294 20.10 -11.88 7.79
N PRO A 295 20.53 -11.61 6.53
CA PRO A 295 21.18 -12.57 5.65
C PRO A 295 22.63 -12.84 6.10
N THR A 296 22.79 -13.16 7.39
CA THR A 296 24.01 -13.70 7.94
C THR A 296 23.93 -15.19 7.76
N THR A 297 25.01 -15.80 7.26
CA THR A 297 25.14 -17.25 7.14
C THR A 297 24.62 -17.94 8.39
N PRO A 298 23.81 -19.01 8.28
CA PRO A 298 23.20 -19.69 9.43
C PRO A 298 24.31 -20.13 10.37
N ASN A 299 24.51 -19.34 11.42
CA ASN A 299 25.58 -19.58 12.36
C ASN A 299 25.18 -20.79 13.19
N SER A 300 26.15 -21.65 13.53
CA SER A 300 25.93 -22.81 14.40
C SER A 300 25.19 -22.45 15.71
N SER A 301 25.31 -21.20 16.17
CA SER A 301 24.58 -20.65 17.31
C SER A 301 23.06 -20.57 17.11
N GLU A 302 22.57 -20.19 15.93
CA GLU A 302 21.13 -20.07 15.65
C GLU A 302 20.48 -21.45 15.59
N ILE A 303 21.12 -22.40 14.92
CA ILE A 303 20.67 -23.81 14.87
C ILE A 303 20.56 -24.39 16.29
N LYS A 304 21.49 -24.05 17.18
CA LYS A 304 21.43 -24.47 18.60
C LYS A 304 20.24 -23.85 19.32
N ARG A 305 20.04 -22.53 19.22
CA ARG A 305 18.90 -21.82 19.82
C ARG A 305 17.56 -22.39 19.36
N ASP A 306 17.42 -22.64 18.07
CA ASP A 306 16.22 -23.25 17.48
C ASP A 306 15.96 -24.64 18.02
N ARG A 307 17.00 -25.49 18.10
CA ARG A 307 16.88 -26.84 18.66
C ARG A 307 16.50 -26.79 20.14
N ASP A 308 17.03 -25.83 20.90
CA ASP A 308 16.71 -25.69 22.32
C ASP A 308 15.26 -25.23 22.53
N LYS A 309 14.75 -24.30 21.70
CA LYS A 309 13.32 -23.94 21.67
C LYS A 309 12.42 -25.12 21.33
N LEU A 310 12.79 -25.93 20.34
CA LEU A 310 12.05 -27.15 19.98
C LEU A 310 12.04 -28.17 21.12
N LYS A 311 13.16 -28.37 21.82
CA LYS A 311 13.23 -29.26 23.00
C LYS A 311 12.38 -28.75 24.16
N GLU A 312 12.45 -27.45 24.45
CA GLU A 312 11.66 -26.83 25.52
C GLU A 312 10.16 -27.01 25.25
N THR A 313 9.71 -26.70 24.04
CA THR A 313 8.30 -26.89 23.65
C THR A 313 7.90 -28.37 23.64
N LEU A 314 8.78 -29.28 23.21
CA LEU A 314 8.54 -30.73 23.30
C LEU A 314 8.35 -31.19 24.74
N LEU A 315 9.12 -30.64 25.69
CA LEU A 315 8.98 -30.93 27.11
C LEU A 315 7.65 -30.40 27.69
N ARG A 316 7.18 -29.23 27.22
CA ARG A 316 5.87 -28.65 27.60
C ARG A 316 4.71 -29.50 27.07
N PHE A 317 4.81 -29.99 25.84
CA PHE A 317 3.77 -30.78 25.16
C PHE A 317 4.00 -32.30 25.18
N HIS A 318 4.85 -32.81 26.08
CA HIS A 318 5.05 -34.26 26.20
C HIS A 318 3.74 -34.91 26.71
N PRO A 319 3.17 -35.92 26.03
CA PRO A 319 1.82 -36.43 26.35
C PRO A 319 1.69 -36.87 27.81
N ASP A 320 2.67 -37.61 28.33
CA ASP A 320 2.69 -38.08 29.73
C ASP A 320 2.73 -36.93 30.76
N LYS A 321 3.59 -35.92 30.55
CA LYS A 321 3.71 -34.80 31.48
C LYS A 321 2.53 -33.85 31.38
N PHE A 322 2.00 -33.67 30.18
CA PHE A 322 0.82 -32.86 29.93
C PHE A 322 -0.42 -33.49 30.59
N GLU A 323 -0.58 -34.81 30.47
CA GLU A 323 -1.67 -35.56 31.09
C GLU A 323 -1.63 -35.49 32.63
N GLY A 324 -0.46 -35.64 33.23
CA GLY A 324 -0.31 -35.52 34.68
C GLY A 324 -0.61 -34.12 35.23
N ARG A 325 -0.32 -33.06 34.47
CA ARG A 325 -0.37 -31.66 34.94
C ARG A 325 -1.67 -30.94 34.57
N LEU A 326 -2.09 -31.00 33.32
CA LEU A 326 -3.14 -30.14 32.77
C LEU A 326 -4.44 -30.89 32.49
N MET A 327 -4.39 -32.17 32.06
CA MET A 327 -5.61 -32.92 31.67
C MET A 327 -6.62 -33.11 32.80
N ARG A 328 -6.20 -33.01 34.07
CA ARG A 328 -7.12 -33.05 35.22
C ARG A 328 -8.05 -31.83 35.26
N ARG A 329 -7.60 -30.68 34.73
CA ARG A 329 -8.32 -29.42 34.69
C ARG A 329 -9.14 -29.24 33.41
N VAL A 330 -8.84 -30.01 32.36
CA VAL A 330 -9.54 -29.94 31.07
C VAL A 330 -10.96 -30.47 31.20
N LEU A 331 -11.92 -29.75 30.62
CA LEU A 331 -13.33 -30.14 30.53
C LEU A 331 -13.46 -31.54 29.89
N ALA A 332 -14.30 -32.41 30.46
CA ALA A 332 -14.41 -33.80 30.03
C ALA A 332 -14.71 -33.96 28.52
N GLY A 333 -15.52 -33.08 27.93
CA GLY A 333 -15.83 -33.10 26.50
C GLY A 333 -14.67 -32.71 25.57
N ASP A 334 -13.68 -31.97 26.08
CA ASP A 334 -12.52 -31.51 25.30
C ASP A 334 -11.30 -32.41 25.48
N LYS A 335 -11.32 -33.35 26.44
CA LYS A 335 -10.15 -34.18 26.80
C LYS A 335 -9.58 -34.94 25.61
N ASP A 336 -10.43 -35.62 24.84
CA ASP A 336 -9.98 -36.41 23.70
C ASP A 336 -9.36 -35.54 22.61
N ARG A 337 -9.98 -34.39 22.32
CA ARG A 337 -9.49 -33.40 21.36
C ARG A 337 -8.16 -32.79 21.79
N VAL A 338 -8.02 -32.45 23.07
CA VAL A 338 -6.75 -31.95 23.64
C VAL A 338 -5.67 -33.01 23.54
N LYS A 339 -5.97 -34.27 23.88
CA LYS A 339 -5.02 -35.39 23.80
C LYS A 339 -4.54 -35.63 22.38
N GLU A 340 -5.45 -35.59 21.40
CA GLU A 340 -5.12 -35.69 19.98
C GLU A 340 -4.22 -34.55 19.52
N ALA A 341 -4.58 -33.30 19.87
CA ALA A 341 -3.79 -32.12 19.52
C ALA A 341 -2.39 -32.13 20.14
N VAL A 342 -2.26 -32.51 21.43
CA VAL A 342 -0.95 -32.67 22.10
C VAL A 342 -0.11 -33.73 21.38
N GLY A 343 -0.72 -34.87 21.03
CA GLY A 343 -0.06 -35.91 20.24
C GLY A 343 0.41 -35.41 18.88
N GLN A 344 -0.42 -34.60 18.19
CA GLN A 344 -0.09 -33.99 16.92
C GLN A 344 1.09 -33.00 17.04
N VAL A 345 1.05 -32.09 18.03
CA VAL A 345 2.16 -31.16 18.31
C VAL A 345 3.45 -31.92 18.59
N ALA A 346 3.41 -32.95 19.46
CA ALA A 346 4.59 -33.74 19.78
C ALA A 346 5.18 -34.46 18.55
N ARG A 347 4.35 -35.00 17.66
CA ARG A 347 4.80 -35.59 16.38
C ARG A 347 5.46 -34.55 15.49
N VAL A 348 4.83 -33.40 15.31
CA VAL A 348 5.37 -32.28 14.51
C VAL A 348 6.72 -31.80 15.05
N LEU A 349 6.83 -31.60 16.37
CA LEU A 349 8.08 -31.18 17.00
C LEU A 349 9.22 -32.19 16.80
N ASN A 350 8.93 -33.49 16.89
CA ASN A 350 9.90 -34.54 16.61
C ASN A 350 10.35 -34.54 15.13
N ILE A 351 9.45 -34.28 14.19
CA ILE A 351 9.79 -34.15 12.76
C ILE A 351 10.72 -32.95 12.55
N LEU A 352 10.39 -31.79 13.13
CA LEU A 352 11.20 -30.57 13.03
C LEU A 352 12.59 -30.74 13.68
N MET A 353 12.68 -31.47 14.79
CA MET A 353 13.98 -31.79 15.42
C MET A 353 14.85 -32.68 14.54
N LYS A 354 14.28 -33.71 13.91
CA LYS A 354 15.01 -34.63 13.02
C LYS A 354 15.42 -33.96 11.70
N GLY A 355 14.57 -33.10 11.13
CA GLY A 355 14.85 -32.41 9.88
C GLY A 355 15.96 -31.35 9.96
N LYS A 356 16.29 -30.91 11.18
CA LYS A 356 17.41 -29.97 11.44
C LYS A 356 18.73 -30.68 11.79
N SER A 357 18.76 -32.00 11.95
CA SER A 357 19.98 -32.79 12.19
C SER A 357 20.80 -32.92 10.93
#